data_AF-A0A1F3BCR9-F1
#
_entry.id   AF-A0A1F3BCR9-F1
#
_cell.length_a   1.000
_cell.length_b   1.000
_cell.length_c   1.000
_cell.angle_alpha   90.00
_cell.angle_beta   90.00
_cell.angle_gamma   90.00
#
_symmetry.space_group_name_H-M   'P 1'
#
loop_
_entity.id
_entity.type
_entity.pdbx_description
1 polymer ?
#
loop_
_entity_poly.entity_id
_entity_poly.type
_entity_poly.pdbx_seq_one_letter_code
_entity_poly.pdbx_strand_id
1 'polypeptide(L)'
;MNPYKIFSKEFDDLESFYKISSFSTKQIFELYKLEKRLFETDLFQKYSFPTRPSFIKNNTGFLLNQQFFLRELILIRMISALEVYLIENIKFIAANNVFIFKTNDQISFTTAELMSYDSITEIFEKIITKDCRKLSSGGFKKITSYYYSKLKLNISSIPPGQNIMDEYHDRRHLFVHRLGKTDEYYRNKYNLQKAGISINETYLLTAFKDLKYFAESINKFTKALIENKPDSKGIKNERLVIFKFKYKELIPEFVNRESRFWFNDKLVYAKDIIKDVSISEDKLVEIVLFGQKTKVAAFYKNAKNHISATKGLFCFKLVHLLDYNETTITTSTEQQRKAKIIIDEEKIENVKNLLPVQPWNKGVHMIIAEKLALPKKIVQIAIRVLISRGVFKNQINGEIVE
;
A
#
# COMPACT_ATOMS: atom_id res chain seq x y z
N MET A 1 8.15 -8.10 -2.66
CA MET A 1 9.54 -8.25 -2.18
C MET A 1 10.18 -6.86 -2.14
N ASN A 2 10.99 -6.51 -1.12
CA ASN A 2 11.60 -5.17 -1.03
C ASN A 2 12.78 -5.06 -2.03
N PRO A 3 12.74 -4.14 -3.02
CA PRO A 3 13.80 -3.99 -4.02
C PRO A 3 15.18 -3.71 -3.44
N TYR A 4 15.25 -3.02 -2.30
CA TYR A 4 16.51 -2.71 -1.63
C TYR A 4 17.24 -3.98 -1.17
N LYS A 5 16.51 -5.00 -0.73
CA LYS A 5 17.15 -6.27 -0.31
C LYS A 5 17.79 -7.00 -1.50
N ILE A 6 17.15 -6.95 -2.67
CA ILE A 6 17.68 -7.54 -3.90
C ILE A 6 18.95 -6.78 -4.32
N PHE A 7 18.87 -5.44 -4.35
CA PHE A 7 20.00 -4.58 -4.66
C PHE A 7 21.19 -4.78 -3.71
N SER A 8 20.94 -4.79 -2.40
CA SER A 8 21.99 -4.99 -1.38
C SER A 8 22.69 -6.32 -1.59
N LYS A 9 21.93 -7.40 -1.84
CA LYS A 9 22.52 -8.72 -2.10
C LYS A 9 23.41 -8.70 -3.34
N GLU A 10 22.91 -8.14 -4.46
CA GLU A 10 23.72 -8.02 -5.69
C GLU A 10 25.02 -7.23 -5.44
N PHE A 11 24.96 -6.16 -4.65
CA PHE A 11 26.14 -5.36 -4.30
C PHE A 11 27.12 -6.12 -3.42
N ASP A 12 26.63 -6.84 -2.41
CA ASP A 12 27.48 -7.65 -1.52
C ASP A 12 28.12 -8.82 -2.29
N ASP A 13 27.40 -9.42 -3.24
CA ASP A 13 27.92 -10.46 -4.14
C ASP A 13 29.00 -9.88 -5.07
N LEU A 14 28.80 -8.69 -5.64
CA LEU A 14 29.80 -8.00 -6.48
C LEU A 14 31.05 -7.58 -5.71
N GLU A 15 30.88 -7.06 -4.50
CA GLU A 15 32.00 -6.70 -3.63
C GLU A 15 32.81 -7.94 -3.24
N SER A 16 32.13 -9.04 -2.93
CA SER A 16 32.77 -10.32 -2.62
C SER A 16 33.52 -10.87 -3.84
N PHE A 17 32.88 -10.83 -5.01
CA PHE A 17 33.51 -11.22 -6.28
C PHE A 17 34.77 -10.41 -6.55
N TYR A 18 34.70 -9.07 -6.41
CA TYR A 18 35.87 -8.20 -6.56
C TYR A 18 37.02 -8.59 -5.62
N LYS A 19 36.72 -8.77 -4.32
CA LYS A 19 37.73 -9.11 -3.31
C LYS A 19 38.41 -10.43 -3.60
N ILE A 20 37.63 -11.47 -3.93
CA ILE A 20 38.15 -12.80 -4.25
C ILE A 20 39.00 -12.73 -5.52
N SER A 21 38.49 -12.15 -6.61
CA SER A 21 39.23 -12.05 -7.86
C SER A 21 40.50 -11.21 -7.72
N SER A 22 40.45 -10.06 -7.04
CA SER A 22 41.62 -9.22 -6.76
C SER A 22 42.67 -9.96 -5.96
N PHE A 23 42.27 -10.71 -4.94
CA PHE A 23 43.16 -11.54 -4.14
C PHE A 23 43.81 -12.66 -4.98
N SER A 24 43.02 -13.40 -5.76
CA SER A 24 43.53 -14.45 -6.64
C SER A 24 44.52 -13.89 -7.67
N THR A 25 44.23 -12.74 -8.28
CA THR A 25 45.17 -12.11 -9.22
C THR A 25 46.46 -11.67 -8.52
N LYS A 26 46.40 -11.17 -7.28
CA LYS A 26 47.59 -10.84 -6.49
C LYS A 26 48.42 -12.09 -6.19
N GLN A 27 47.79 -13.21 -5.80
CA GLN A 27 48.50 -14.47 -5.57
C GLN A 27 49.20 -14.99 -6.83
N ILE A 28 48.48 -15.00 -7.98
CA ILE A 28 49.06 -15.40 -9.27
C ILE A 28 50.25 -14.51 -9.62
N PHE A 29 50.15 -13.20 -9.36
CA PHE A 29 51.24 -12.27 -9.63
C PHE A 29 52.47 -12.53 -8.75
N GLU A 30 52.29 -12.85 -7.47
CA GLU A 30 53.39 -13.22 -6.58
C GLU A 30 54.01 -14.58 -6.97
N LEU A 31 53.21 -15.59 -7.32
CA LEU A 31 53.71 -16.86 -7.85
C LEU A 31 54.51 -16.64 -9.14
N TYR A 32 54.02 -15.80 -10.05
CA TYR A 32 54.73 -15.47 -11.28
C TYR A 32 56.06 -14.76 -11.00
N LYS A 33 56.12 -13.86 -10.01
CA LYS A 33 57.39 -13.24 -9.60
C LYS A 33 58.38 -14.27 -9.03
N LEU A 34 57.89 -15.21 -8.23
CA LEU A 34 58.72 -16.27 -7.64
C LEU A 34 59.26 -17.21 -8.71
N GLU A 35 58.39 -17.69 -9.61
CA GLU A 35 58.76 -18.52 -10.75
C GLU A 35 59.78 -17.80 -11.64
N LYS A 36 59.53 -16.53 -11.97
CA LYS A 36 60.46 -15.71 -12.74
C LYS A 36 61.83 -15.57 -12.06
N ARG A 37 61.88 -15.38 -10.74
CA ARG A 37 63.15 -15.34 -9.98
C ARG A 37 63.88 -16.68 -10.04
N LEU A 38 63.19 -17.79 -9.78
CA LEU A 38 63.75 -19.15 -9.82
C LEU A 38 64.28 -19.51 -11.21
N PHE A 39 63.52 -19.18 -12.26
CA PHE A 39 63.91 -19.41 -13.66
C PHE A 39 65.09 -18.54 -14.10
N GLU A 40 65.16 -17.29 -13.62
CA GLU A 40 66.31 -16.39 -13.87
C GLU A 40 67.59 -16.88 -13.19
N THR A 41 67.52 -17.46 -11.99
CA THR A 41 68.69 -17.96 -11.26
C THR A 41 69.23 -19.28 -11.81
N ASP A 42 68.38 -20.25 -12.16
CA ASP A 42 68.85 -21.61 -12.51
C ASP A 42 69.24 -21.78 -13.98
N LEU A 43 68.48 -21.23 -14.94
CA LEU A 43 68.69 -21.49 -16.37
C LEU A 43 69.73 -20.56 -17.02
N PHE A 44 69.84 -19.31 -16.56
CA PHE A 44 70.84 -18.38 -17.10
C PHE A 44 72.26 -18.70 -16.64
N GLN A 45 72.44 -19.09 -15.36
CA GLN A 45 73.75 -19.55 -14.88
C GLN A 45 74.17 -20.88 -15.53
N LYS A 46 73.22 -21.79 -15.77
CA LYS A 46 73.53 -23.13 -16.29
C LYS A 46 73.78 -23.18 -17.81
N TYR A 47 73.19 -22.28 -18.61
CA TYR A 47 73.24 -22.38 -20.08
C TYR A 47 73.71 -21.13 -20.82
N SER A 48 74.14 -20.06 -20.12
CA SER A 48 74.80 -18.88 -20.74
C SER A 48 74.06 -18.27 -21.93
N PHE A 49 72.72 -18.18 -21.86
CA PHE A 49 71.94 -17.60 -22.96
C PHE A 49 72.26 -16.10 -23.14
N PRO A 50 72.57 -15.63 -24.37
CA PRO A 50 72.98 -14.24 -24.62
C PRO A 50 71.83 -13.23 -24.52
N THR A 51 70.57 -13.66 -24.65
CA THR A 51 69.40 -12.78 -24.52
C THR A 51 68.17 -13.53 -24.03
N ARG A 52 67.32 -12.82 -23.26
CA ARG A 52 66.04 -13.33 -22.75
C ARG A 52 65.05 -13.75 -23.85
N PRO A 53 64.45 -14.95 -23.78
CA PRO A 53 63.40 -15.36 -24.70
C PRO A 53 62.18 -14.45 -24.63
N SER A 54 61.59 -14.13 -25.78
CA SER A 54 60.50 -13.14 -25.94
C SER A 54 59.19 -13.54 -25.23
N PHE A 55 58.94 -14.83 -25.02
CA PHE A 55 57.73 -15.33 -24.35
C PHE A 55 57.68 -15.02 -22.84
N ILE A 56 58.82 -14.73 -22.20
CA ILE A 56 58.86 -14.32 -20.77
C ILE A 56 58.64 -12.80 -20.61
N LYS A 57 58.67 -12.01 -21.70
CA LYS A 57 58.77 -10.55 -21.58
C LYS A 57 57.48 -9.82 -21.15
N ASN A 58 56.26 -10.34 -21.31
CA ASN A 58 55.06 -9.48 -21.25
C ASN A 58 53.82 -9.97 -20.45
N ASN A 59 53.89 -10.98 -19.59
CA ASN A 59 52.70 -11.44 -18.84
C ASN A 59 52.23 -10.51 -17.71
N THR A 60 53.10 -9.62 -17.21
CA THR A 60 52.72 -8.66 -16.14
C THR A 60 51.74 -7.60 -16.63
N GLY A 61 51.91 -7.12 -17.87
CA GLY A 61 50.97 -6.17 -18.49
C GLY A 61 49.60 -6.79 -18.74
N PHE A 62 49.55 -8.07 -19.08
CA PHE A 62 48.31 -8.81 -19.26
C PHE A 62 47.49 -8.91 -17.96
N LEU A 63 48.13 -9.28 -16.84
CA LEU A 63 47.47 -9.37 -15.53
C LEU A 63 46.97 -8.00 -15.04
N LEU A 64 47.74 -6.92 -15.28
CA LEU A 64 47.31 -5.55 -14.96
C LEU A 64 46.09 -5.13 -15.79
N ASN A 65 46.09 -5.44 -17.08
CA ASN A 65 44.96 -5.17 -17.97
C ASN A 65 43.69 -5.93 -17.53
N GLN A 66 43.83 -7.19 -17.09
CA GLN A 66 42.71 -7.95 -16.54
C GLN A 66 42.12 -7.30 -15.27
N GLN A 67 42.95 -6.75 -14.38
CA GLN A 67 42.46 -6.04 -13.20
C GLN A 67 41.69 -4.77 -13.55
N PHE A 68 42.17 -4.00 -14.54
CA PHE A 68 41.43 -2.82 -15.01
C PHE A 68 40.08 -3.22 -15.62
N PHE A 69 40.08 -4.22 -16.50
CA PHE A 69 38.87 -4.72 -17.13
C PHE A 69 37.85 -5.25 -16.12
N LEU A 70 38.32 -5.99 -15.10
CA LEU A 70 37.47 -6.46 -14.00
C LEU A 70 36.78 -5.29 -13.28
N ARG A 71 37.54 -4.24 -12.93
CA ARG A 71 37.00 -3.06 -12.23
C ARG A 71 36.01 -2.29 -13.10
N GLU A 72 36.26 -2.19 -14.40
CA GLU A 72 35.35 -1.58 -15.38
C GLU A 72 34.03 -2.34 -15.46
N LEU A 73 34.07 -3.68 -15.57
CA LEU A 73 32.87 -4.51 -15.58
C LEU A 73 32.06 -4.40 -14.29
N ILE A 74 32.73 -4.39 -13.13
CA ILE A 74 32.06 -4.25 -11.84
C ILE A 74 31.37 -2.88 -11.76
N LEU A 75 32.04 -1.79 -12.17
CA LEU A 75 31.44 -0.46 -12.17
C LEU A 75 30.19 -0.40 -13.06
N ILE A 76 30.26 -0.96 -14.27
CA ILE A 76 29.10 -1.05 -15.18
C ILE A 76 27.94 -1.78 -14.50
N ARG A 77 28.23 -2.92 -13.85
CA ARG A 77 27.22 -3.75 -13.21
C ARG A 77 26.60 -3.06 -12.00
N MET A 78 27.40 -2.40 -11.17
CA MET A 78 26.94 -1.63 -10.01
C MET A 78 25.95 -0.53 -10.41
N ILE A 79 26.31 0.28 -11.42
CA ILE A 79 25.47 1.38 -11.89
C ILE A 79 24.18 0.84 -12.51
N SER A 80 24.28 -0.23 -13.30
CA SER A 80 23.09 -0.86 -13.91
C SER A 80 22.16 -1.44 -12.84
N ALA A 81 22.71 -2.07 -11.79
CA ALA A 81 21.94 -2.57 -10.66
C ALA A 81 21.23 -1.44 -9.90
N LEU A 82 21.88 -0.27 -9.74
CA LEU A 82 21.25 0.90 -9.14
C LEU A 82 20.08 1.42 -9.99
N GLU A 83 20.24 1.56 -11.31
CA GLU A 83 19.16 2.01 -12.19
C GLU A 83 17.93 1.09 -12.11
N VAL A 84 18.16 -0.23 -12.12
CA VAL A 84 17.11 -1.22 -11.93
C VAL A 84 16.46 -1.06 -10.56
N TYR A 85 17.25 -0.91 -9.49
CA TYR A 85 16.74 -0.70 -8.14
C TYR A 85 15.83 0.53 -8.05
N LEU A 86 16.21 1.66 -8.62
CA LEU A 86 15.41 2.89 -8.61
C LEU A 86 14.07 2.68 -9.33
N ILE A 87 14.06 1.99 -10.47
CA ILE A 87 12.83 1.72 -11.21
C ILE A 87 11.93 0.74 -10.45
N GLU A 88 12.49 -0.32 -9.88
CA GLU A 88 11.74 -1.29 -9.09
C GLU A 88 11.24 -0.68 -7.76
N ASN A 89 11.98 0.27 -7.20
CA ASN A 89 11.56 1.02 -6.02
C ASN A 89 10.29 1.86 -6.30
N ILE A 90 10.15 2.46 -7.48
CA ILE A 90 8.92 3.14 -7.90
C ILE A 90 7.73 2.18 -7.91
N LYS A 91 7.88 0.99 -8.52
CA LYS A 91 6.83 -0.04 -8.55
C LYS A 91 6.47 -0.50 -7.13
N PHE A 92 7.48 -0.66 -6.27
CA PHE A 92 7.27 -1.04 -4.87
C PHE A 92 6.49 0.04 -4.10
N ILE A 93 6.78 1.33 -4.31
CA ILE A 93 5.99 2.42 -3.72
C ILE A 93 4.54 2.37 -4.25
N ALA A 94 4.35 2.19 -5.56
CA ALA A 94 3.03 2.14 -6.17
C ALA A 94 2.17 0.99 -5.65
N ALA A 95 2.77 -0.18 -5.44
CA ALA A 95 2.10 -1.34 -4.86
C ALA A 95 1.59 -1.09 -3.43
N ASN A 96 2.26 -0.21 -2.67
CA ASN A 96 1.86 0.14 -1.30
C ASN A 96 0.90 1.33 -1.24
N ASN A 97 1.10 2.33 -2.11
CA ASN A 97 0.25 3.52 -2.18
C ASN A 97 0.30 4.16 -3.58
N VAL A 98 -0.59 3.70 -4.46
CA VAL A 98 -0.69 4.20 -5.84
C VAL A 98 -1.07 5.69 -5.92
N PHE A 99 -1.78 6.21 -4.90
CA PHE A 99 -2.27 7.59 -4.92
C PHE A 99 -1.17 8.64 -4.80
N ILE A 100 0.03 8.26 -4.38
CA ILE A 100 1.22 9.14 -4.40
C ILE A 100 1.52 9.59 -5.84
N PHE A 101 1.21 8.76 -6.83
CA PHE A 101 1.43 9.05 -8.25
C PHE A 101 0.31 9.85 -8.91
N LYS A 102 -0.68 10.31 -8.14
CA LYS A 102 -1.80 11.10 -8.66
C LYS A 102 -1.25 12.39 -9.28
N THR A 103 -1.51 12.57 -10.56
CA THR A 103 -1.12 13.76 -11.31
C THR A 103 -2.26 14.25 -12.18
N ASN A 104 -2.17 15.52 -12.62
CA ASN A 104 -3.15 16.12 -13.51
C ASN A 104 -2.87 15.80 -14.99
N ASP A 105 -1.86 14.97 -15.26
CA ASP A 105 -1.46 14.59 -16.60
C ASP A 105 -2.59 13.77 -17.25
N GLN A 106 -2.97 14.14 -18.46
CA GLN A 106 -3.99 13.40 -19.20
C GLN A 106 -3.40 12.10 -19.75
N ILE A 107 -4.05 10.98 -19.40
CA ILE A 107 -3.75 9.66 -19.96
C ILE A 107 -5.00 9.20 -20.71
N SER A 108 -4.89 9.03 -22.02
CA SER A 108 -5.95 8.51 -22.87
C SER A 108 -5.85 6.99 -23.00
N PHE A 109 -6.98 6.31 -22.87
CA PHE A 109 -7.16 4.90 -23.20
C PHE A 109 -8.23 4.77 -24.28
N THR A 110 -8.09 3.80 -25.17
CA THR A 110 -9.20 3.45 -26.07
C THR A 110 -10.31 2.77 -25.27
N THR A 111 -11.56 2.86 -25.74
CA THR A 111 -12.69 2.15 -25.11
C THR A 111 -12.48 0.64 -25.09
N ALA A 112 -11.92 0.07 -26.17
CA ALA A 112 -11.61 -1.36 -26.24
C ALA A 112 -10.58 -1.78 -25.18
N GLU A 113 -9.50 -1.00 -25.01
CA GLU A 113 -8.52 -1.26 -23.94
C GLU A 113 -9.14 -1.13 -22.56
N LEU A 114 -9.94 -0.08 -22.31
CA LEU A 114 -10.55 0.13 -21.00
C LEU A 114 -11.48 -1.04 -20.61
N MET A 115 -12.22 -1.57 -21.58
CA MET A 115 -13.13 -2.71 -21.40
C MET A 115 -12.40 -4.05 -21.31
N SER A 116 -11.13 -4.12 -21.75
CA SER A 116 -10.31 -5.33 -21.66
C SER A 116 -9.68 -5.55 -20.29
N TYR A 117 -9.70 -4.55 -19.41
CA TYR A 117 -9.15 -4.68 -18.06
C TYR A 117 -10.17 -5.29 -17.11
N ASP A 118 -9.73 -6.30 -16.35
CA ASP A 118 -10.60 -6.99 -15.38
C ASP A 118 -10.73 -6.19 -14.08
N SER A 119 -9.80 -5.26 -13.83
CA SER A 119 -9.77 -4.46 -12.61
C SER A 119 -9.14 -3.08 -12.79
N ILE A 120 -9.49 -2.18 -11.86
CA ILE A 120 -8.85 -0.86 -11.74
C ILE A 120 -7.34 -1.00 -11.45
N THR A 121 -6.93 -2.07 -10.76
CA THR A 121 -5.53 -2.36 -10.46
C THR A 121 -4.70 -2.54 -11.73
N GLU A 122 -5.24 -3.22 -12.75
CA GLU A 122 -4.55 -3.40 -14.03
C GLU A 122 -4.38 -2.08 -14.78
N ILE A 123 -5.36 -1.18 -14.68
CA ILE A 123 -5.25 0.18 -15.24
C ILE A 123 -4.08 0.90 -14.57
N PHE A 124 -4.01 0.85 -13.23
CA PHE A 124 -2.90 1.46 -12.49
C PHE A 124 -1.55 0.81 -12.83
N GLU A 125 -1.49 -0.52 -12.91
CA GLU A 125 -0.27 -1.24 -13.29
C GLU A 125 0.20 -0.81 -14.69
N LYS A 126 -0.70 -0.69 -15.67
CA LYS A 126 -0.38 -0.24 -17.01
C LYS A 126 0.18 1.18 -17.01
N ILE A 127 -0.39 2.09 -16.21
CA ILE A 127 0.11 3.46 -16.06
C ILE A 127 1.52 3.47 -15.49
N ILE A 128 1.74 2.81 -14.35
CA ILE A 128 3.03 2.77 -13.68
C ILE A 128 4.09 2.08 -14.55
N THR A 129 3.74 0.99 -15.23
CA THR A 129 4.64 0.28 -16.13
C THR A 129 5.04 1.12 -17.33
N LYS A 130 4.09 1.90 -17.89
CA LYS A 130 4.38 2.84 -18.98
C LYS A 130 5.39 3.90 -18.56
N ASP A 131 5.25 4.44 -17.34
CA ASP A 131 6.20 5.40 -16.80
C ASP A 131 7.56 4.76 -16.54
N CYS A 132 7.62 3.60 -15.87
CA CYS A 132 8.85 2.86 -15.63
C CYS A 132 9.62 2.52 -16.92
N ARG A 133 8.94 2.15 -18.02
CA ARG A 133 9.57 1.88 -19.33
C ARG A 133 10.26 3.11 -19.93
N LYS A 134 9.65 4.30 -19.79
CA LYS A 134 10.27 5.56 -20.23
C LYS A 134 11.51 5.91 -19.41
N LEU A 135 11.54 5.51 -18.14
CA LEU A 135 12.67 5.73 -17.25
C LEU A 135 13.85 4.80 -17.56
N SER A 136 13.60 3.52 -17.89
CA SER A 136 14.68 2.57 -18.19
C SER A 136 15.50 2.96 -19.42
N SER A 137 14.87 3.60 -20.41
CA SER A 137 15.55 4.13 -21.61
C SER A 137 16.08 5.56 -21.43
N GLY A 138 15.70 6.23 -20.34
CA GLY A 138 15.95 7.64 -20.10
C GLY A 138 17.28 7.97 -19.40
N GLY A 139 17.89 6.98 -18.77
CA GLY A 139 19.06 7.16 -17.91
C GLY A 139 18.77 7.91 -16.61
N PHE A 140 19.81 8.08 -15.81
CA PHE A 140 19.72 8.63 -14.45
C PHE A 140 19.02 9.99 -14.37
N LYS A 141 19.28 10.92 -15.29
CA LYS A 141 18.66 12.26 -15.28
C LYS A 141 17.13 12.24 -15.38
N LYS A 142 16.55 11.30 -16.14
CA LYS A 142 15.09 11.17 -16.18
C LYS A 142 14.56 10.57 -14.88
N ILE A 143 15.30 9.63 -14.28
CA ILE A 143 14.96 9.04 -12.98
C ILE A 143 14.96 10.12 -11.89
N THR A 144 16.01 10.95 -11.79
CA THR A 144 16.07 12.04 -10.81
C THR A 144 14.89 13.01 -10.94
N SER A 145 14.60 13.44 -12.17
CA SER A 145 13.47 14.31 -12.49
C SER A 145 12.11 13.69 -12.11
N TYR A 146 11.98 12.37 -12.30
CA TYR A 146 10.76 11.64 -11.96
C TYR A 146 10.55 11.55 -10.44
N TYR A 147 11.61 11.20 -9.69
CA TYR A 147 11.57 11.17 -8.22
C TYR A 147 11.22 12.55 -7.64
N TYR A 148 11.76 13.63 -8.21
CA TYR A 148 11.44 14.98 -7.78
C TYR A 148 9.98 15.35 -8.08
N SER A 149 9.52 15.13 -9.31
CA SER A 149 8.18 15.56 -9.75
C SER A 149 7.04 14.78 -9.08
N LYS A 150 7.15 13.44 -9.04
CA LYS A 150 6.09 12.54 -8.55
C LYS A 150 6.21 12.22 -7.06
N LEU A 151 7.42 11.99 -6.55
CA LEU A 151 7.64 11.58 -5.16
C LEU A 151 8.07 12.74 -4.24
N LYS A 152 8.24 13.95 -4.79
CA LYS A 152 8.77 15.12 -4.07
C LYS A 152 10.11 14.85 -3.38
N LEU A 153 10.88 13.91 -3.92
CA LEU A 153 12.20 13.53 -3.41
C LEU A 153 13.28 14.08 -4.33
N ASN A 154 14.09 14.99 -3.80
CA ASN A 154 15.30 15.42 -4.48
C ASN A 154 16.42 14.38 -4.26
N ILE A 155 16.48 13.35 -5.11
CA ILE A 155 17.56 12.36 -5.00
C ILE A 155 18.93 12.93 -5.40
N SER A 156 18.96 14.02 -6.17
CA SER A 156 20.20 14.69 -6.59
C SER A 156 20.98 15.34 -5.44
N SER A 157 20.31 15.63 -4.33
CA SER A 157 20.94 16.14 -3.10
C SER A 157 21.44 15.05 -2.15
N ILE A 158 21.14 13.78 -2.41
CA ILE A 158 21.64 12.67 -1.59
C ILE A 158 23.12 12.47 -1.90
N PRO A 159 24.01 12.36 -0.89
CA PRO A 159 25.41 12.02 -1.11
C PRO A 159 25.56 10.77 -2.00
N PRO A 160 26.50 10.76 -2.95
CA PRO A 160 27.62 11.70 -3.13
C PRO A 160 27.25 13.00 -3.88
N GLY A 161 25.98 13.17 -4.26
CA GLY A 161 25.48 14.33 -4.99
C GLY A 161 25.49 14.15 -6.51
N GLN A 162 24.77 15.04 -7.20
CA GLN A 162 24.50 14.93 -8.64
C GLN A 162 25.75 14.83 -9.51
N ASN A 163 26.80 15.61 -9.23
CA ASN A 163 27.98 15.68 -10.09
C ASN A 163 28.75 14.34 -10.12
N ILE A 164 28.93 13.72 -8.94
CA ILE A 164 29.63 12.44 -8.81
C ILE A 164 28.76 11.32 -9.40
N MET A 165 27.45 11.34 -9.14
CA MET A 165 26.53 10.38 -9.75
C MET A 165 26.55 10.49 -11.28
N ASP A 166 26.48 11.69 -11.84
CA ASP A 166 26.58 11.92 -13.28
C ASP A 166 27.91 11.39 -13.84
N GLU A 167 29.02 11.56 -13.12
CA GLU A 167 30.31 10.97 -13.53
C GLU A 167 30.27 9.44 -13.58
N TYR A 168 29.70 8.77 -12.56
CA TYR A 168 29.55 7.32 -12.56
C TYR A 168 28.77 6.87 -13.81
N HIS A 169 27.60 7.46 -14.07
CA HIS A 169 26.78 7.10 -15.22
C HIS A 169 27.47 7.42 -16.56
N ASP A 170 28.16 8.55 -16.68
CA ASP A 170 28.89 8.92 -17.90
C ASP A 170 30.06 7.96 -18.16
N ARG A 171 30.82 7.55 -17.12
CA ARG A 171 31.87 6.53 -17.27
C ARG A 171 31.30 5.19 -17.72
N ARG A 172 30.19 4.75 -17.14
CA ARG A 172 29.48 3.55 -17.60
C ARG A 172 29.08 3.66 -19.06
N HIS A 173 28.56 4.82 -19.49
CA HIS A 173 28.26 5.06 -20.90
C HIS A 173 29.50 4.92 -21.80
N LEU A 174 30.64 5.50 -21.40
CA LEU A 174 31.89 5.38 -22.15
C LEU A 174 32.41 3.94 -22.23
N PHE A 175 32.37 3.16 -21.15
CA PHE A 175 32.80 1.77 -21.20
C PHE A 175 31.88 0.90 -22.05
N VAL A 176 30.56 1.08 -21.93
CA VAL A 176 29.56 0.28 -22.67
C VAL A 176 29.55 0.62 -24.17
N HIS A 177 29.61 1.90 -24.53
CA HIS A 177 29.38 2.34 -25.91
C HIS A 177 30.65 2.76 -26.65
N ARG A 178 31.75 3.03 -25.94
CA ARG A 178 32.98 3.58 -26.53
C ARG A 178 34.26 2.88 -26.08
N LEU A 179 34.14 1.72 -25.43
CA LEU A 179 35.28 0.92 -24.95
C LEU A 179 36.25 1.75 -24.09
N GLY A 180 35.70 2.66 -23.27
CA GLY A 180 36.46 3.52 -22.37
C GLY A 180 37.15 4.71 -23.05
N LYS A 181 36.91 4.98 -24.34
CA LYS A 181 37.44 6.16 -25.04
C LYS A 181 36.62 7.40 -24.75
N THR A 182 37.28 8.51 -24.40
CA THR A 182 36.64 9.80 -24.12
C THR A 182 36.41 10.61 -25.40
N ASP A 183 35.35 11.42 -25.46
CA ASP A 183 35.26 12.54 -26.41
C ASP A 183 35.71 13.85 -25.78
N GLU A 184 35.75 14.89 -26.61
CA GLU A 184 36.02 16.25 -26.21
C GLU A 184 35.00 16.78 -25.20
N TYR A 185 33.72 16.45 -25.36
CA TYR A 185 32.68 16.85 -24.41
C TYR A 185 32.95 16.33 -22.99
N TYR A 186 33.20 15.03 -22.85
CA TYR A 186 33.52 14.41 -21.56
C TYR A 186 34.83 14.95 -20.98
N ARG A 187 35.86 15.11 -21.82
CA ARG A 187 37.16 15.66 -21.41
C ARG A 187 37.01 17.08 -20.86
N ASN A 188 36.22 17.93 -21.50
CA ASN A 188 35.95 19.28 -21.04
C ASN A 188 35.09 19.29 -19.77
N LYS A 189 34.08 18.40 -19.68
CA LYS A 189 33.19 18.32 -18.51
C LYS A 189 33.93 17.94 -17.22
N TYR A 190 34.93 17.07 -17.30
CA TYR A 190 35.66 16.54 -16.14
C TYR A 190 37.12 16.98 -16.06
N ASN A 191 37.55 17.95 -16.87
CA ASN A 191 38.94 18.43 -16.97
C ASN A 191 39.98 17.31 -17.14
N LEU A 192 39.74 16.41 -18.11
CA LEU A 192 40.62 15.29 -18.42
C LEU A 192 41.31 15.48 -19.77
N GLN A 193 42.63 15.26 -19.81
CA GLN A 193 43.39 15.34 -21.07
C GLN A 193 43.54 13.98 -21.77
N LYS A 194 43.30 12.86 -21.07
CA LYS A 194 43.55 11.51 -21.60
C LYS A 194 42.43 11.06 -22.56
N ALA A 195 42.83 10.41 -23.66
CA ALA A 195 41.93 9.83 -24.65
C ALA A 195 41.16 8.58 -24.16
N GLY A 196 41.64 7.95 -23.09
CA GLY A 196 40.99 6.79 -22.47
C GLY A 196 40.89 6.95 -20.95
N ILE A 197 39.87 6.32 -20.37
CA ILE A 197 39.69 6.20 -18.92
C ILE A 197 39.96 4.77 -18.47
N SER A 198 40.49 4.62 -17.26
CA SER A 198 40.58 3.34 -16.56
C SER A 198 40.10 3.53 -15.12
N ILE A 199 39.64 2.44 -14.50
CA ILE A 199 39.15 2.45 -13.13
C ILE A 199 40.25 1.92 -12.20
N ASN A 200 40.74 2.79 -11.32
CA ASN A 200 41.65 2.38 -10.25
C ASN A 200 40.85 1.80 -9.06
N GLU A 201 41.55 1.09 -8.18
CA GLU A 201 40.94 0.43 -7.02
C GLU A 201 40.26 1.42 -6.08
N THR A 202 40.91 2.54 -5.77
CA THR A 202 40.37 3.58 -4.89
C THR A 202 39.04 4.13 -5.40
N TYR A 203 38.95 4.42 -6.70
CA TYR A 203 37.73 4.90 -7.35
C TYR A 203 36.60 3.88 -7.24
N LEU A 204 36.88 2.61 -7.53
CA LEU A 204 35.87 1.56 -7.44
C LEU A 204 35.35 1.39 -6.00
N LEU A 205 36.25 1.39 -5.01
CA LEU A 205 35.86 1.26 -3.60
C LEU A 205 35.07 2.47 -3.09
N THR A 206 35.38 3.67 -3.56
CA THR A 206 34.58 4.87 -3.29
C THR A 206 33.19 4.75 -3.92
N ALA A 207 33.12 4.31 -5.19
CA ALA A 207 31.84 4.09 -5.86
C ALA A 207 30.97 3.06 -5.13
N PHE A 208 31.55 1.99 -4.58
CA PHE A 208 30.81 1.03 -3.76
C PHE A 208 30.15 1.70 -2.54
N LYS A 209 30.93 2.49 -1.80
CA LYS A 209 30.45 3.20 -0.60
C LYS A 209 29.36 4.21 -0.95
N ASP A 210 29.61 5.02 -1.98
CA ASP A 210 28.71 6.06 -2.43
C ASP A 210 27.35 5.48 -2.86
N LEU A 211 27.36 4.48 -3.74
CA LEU A 211 26.14 3.88 -4.27
C LEU A 211 25.36 3.11 -3.19
N LYS A 212 26.05 2.45 -2.25
CA LYS A 212 25.41 1.76 -1.13
C LYS A 212 24.72 2.77 -0.20
N TYR A 213 25.42 3.83 0.18
CA TYR A 213 24.87 4.90 1.02
C TYR A 213 23.69 5.62 0.33
N PHE A 214 23.80 5.90 -0.96
CA PHE A 214 22.75 6.51 -1.76
C PHE A 214 21.48 5.61 -1.76
N ALA A 215 21.63 4.32 -2.04
CA ALA A 215 20.51 3.37 -2.06
C ALA A 215 19.88 3.18 -0.66
N GLU A 216 20.68 3.15 0.40
CA GLU A 216 20.21 3.12 1.79
C GLU A 216 19.34 4.33 2.12
N SER A 217 19.76 5.52 1.68
CA SER A 217 19.04 6.76 1.93
C SER A 217 17.68 6.77 1.22
N ILE A 218 17.63 6.29 -0.03
CA ILE A 218 16.37 6.12 -0.77
C ILE A 218 15.46 5.10 -0.10
N ASN A 219 16.00 3.98 0.39
CA ASN A 219 15.23 2.98 1.12
C ASN A 219 14.63 3.53 2.42
N LYS A 220 15.39 4.34 3.18
CA LYS A 220 14.88 5.02 4.39
C LYS A 220 13.71 5.94 4.05
N PHE A 221 13.85 6.75 3.01
CA PHE A 221 12.76 7.62 2.53
C PHE A 221 11.55 6.81 2.06
N THR A 222 11.78 5.74 1.30
CA THR A 222 10.72 4.84 0.82
C THR A 222 9.91 4.26 1.98
N LYS A 223 10.57 3.80 3.05
CA LYS A 223 9.90 3.30 4.25
C LYS A 223 9.07 4.38 4.90
N ALA A 224 9.63 5.58 5.10
CA ALA A 224 8.90 6.72 5.66
C ALA A 224 7.67 7.09 4.83
N LEU A 225 7.74 7.03 3.49
CA LEU A 225 6.59 7.26 2.61
C LEU A 225 5.49 6.20 2.78
N ILE A 226 5.87 4.93 2.98
CA ILE A 226 4.92 3.83 3.10
C ILE A 226 4.28 3.81 4.49
N GLU A 227 5.05 4.13 5.54
CA GLU A 227 4.60 4.17 6.94
C GLU A 227 3.71 5.39 7.20
N ASN A 228 4.04 6.55 6.64
CA ASN A 228 3.21 7.75 6.67
C ASN A 228 2.10 7.66 5.62
N LYS A 229 1.24 6.64 5.71
CA LYS A 229 -0.02 6.68 4.96
C LYS A 229 -0.72 7.97 5.37
N PRO A 230 -1.12 8.84 4.41
CA PRO A 230 -2.03 9.91 4.76
C PRO A 230 -3.22 9.21 5.39
N ASP A 231 -3.50 9.53 6.65
CA ASP A 231 -4.76 9.15 7.31
C ASP A 231 -5.83 9.34 6.25
N SER A 232 -6.53 8.27 5.91
CA SER A 232 -7.68 8.37 5.06
C SER A 232 -8.69 9.21 5.82
N LYS A 233 -8.59 10.54 5.70
CA LYS A 233 -9.51 11.56 6.21
C LYS A 233 -10.84 11.51 5.44
N GLY A 234 -11.29 10.31 5.12
CA GLY A 234 -12.69 10.00 4.95
C GLY A 234 -13.00 8.99 6.03
N ILE A 235 -13.73 9.42 7.06
CA ILE A 235 -14.45 8.53 7.99
C ILE A 235 -15.25 7.58 7.07
N LYS A 236 -14.71 6.39 6.78
CA LYS A 236 -15.34 5.43 5.89
C LYS A 236 -16.49 4.82 6.64
N ASN A 237 -17.66 5.48 6.67
CA ASN A 237 -18.85 4.95 7.33
C ASN A 237 -19.13 3.56 6.74
N GLU A 238 -18.66 2.53 7.42
CA GLU A 238 -18.68 1.15 6.97
C GLU A 238 -19.75 0.43 7.77
N ARG A 239 -20.39 -0.54 7.13
CA ARG A 239 -21.48 -1.30 7.73
C ARG A 239 -21.30 -2.76 7.39
N LEU A 240 -21.38 -3.61 8.42
CA LEU A 240 -21.56 -5.05 8.28
C LEU A 240 -23.04 -5.37 8.35
N VAL A 241 -23.55 -6.12 7.39
CA VAL A 241 -24.90 -6.70 7.42
C VAL A 241 -24.81 -8.19 7.12
N ILE A 242 -25.35 -9.02 8.00
CA ILE A 242 -25.49 -10.45 7.78
C ILE A 242 -26.98 -10.77 7.74
N PHE A 243 -27.44 -11.40 6.66
CA PHE A 243 -28.83 -11.81 6.52
C PHE A 243 -28.96 -13.20 5.91
N LYS A 244 -30.08 -13.86 6.20
CA LYS A 244 -30.43 -15.20 5.75
C LYS A 244 -31.74 -15.21 5.00
N PHE A 245 -31.88 -16.10 4.03
CA PHE A 245 -33.17 -16.42 3.40
C PHE A 245 -33.18 -17.85 2.86
N LYS A 246 -34.36 -18.41 2.61
CA LYS A 246 -34.54 -19.71 1.95
C LYS A 246 -35.02 -19.53 0.51
N TYR A 247 -34.62 -20.45 -0.37
CA TYR A 247 -35.07 -20.51 -1.76
C TYR A 247 -35.68 -21.87 -2.11
N LYS A 248 -36.62 -21.89 -3.07
CA LYS A 248 -37.33 -23.11 -3.47
C LYS A 248 -36.63 -23.86 -4.61
N GLU A 249 -36.36 -23.18 -5.73
CA GLU A 249 -35.89 -23.83 -6.97
C GLU A 249 -34.56 -23.26 -7.46
N LEU A 250 -34.44 -21.93 -7.55
CA LEU A 250 -33.23 -21.27 -8.07
C LEU A 250 -32.66 -20.27 -7.08
N ILE A 251 -31.32 -20.21 -7.02
CA ILE A 251 -30.60 -19.19 -6.26
C ILE A 251 -30.77 -17.85 -6.98
N PRO A 252 -31.17 -16.78 -6.30
CA PRO A 252 -31.33 -15.47 -6.94
C PRO A 252 -30.03 -14.94 -7.55
N GLU A 253 -30.13 -14.28 -8.69
CA GLU A 253 -28.97 -13.75 -9.41
C GLU A 253 -28.17 -12.72 -8.61
N PHE A 254 -28.83 -11.93 -7.74
CA PHE A 254 -28.15 -10.95 -6.89
C PHE A 254 -27.16 -11.57 -5.88
N VAL A 255 -27.25 -12.89 -5.63
CA VAL A 255 -26.29 -13.62 -4.79
C VAL A 255 -24.93 -13.73 -5.49
N ASN A 256 -24.92 -13.71 -6.83
CA ASN A 256 -23.69 -13.72 -7.60
C ASN A 256 -22.88 -12.45 -7.33
N ARG A 257 -21.59 -12.60 -7.01
CA ARG A 257 -20.67 -11.47 -6.77
C ARG A 257 -20.48 -10.59 -8.01
N GLU A 258 -20.69 -11.12 -9.20
CA GLU A 258 -20.63 -10.35 -10.45
C GLU A 258 -21.95 -9.63 -10.78
N SER A 259 -23.01 -9.84 -9.99
CA SER A 259 -24.26 -9.11 -10.16
C SER A 259 -24.05 -7.60 -9.94
N ARG A 260 -24.85 -6.80 -10.65
CA ARG A 260 -24.76 -5.34 -10.63
C ARG A 260 -26.07 -4.74 -10.18
N PHE A 261 -26.01 -3.65 -9.45
CA PHE A 261 -27.20 -2.92 -9.01
C PHE A 261 -26.97 -1.42 -9.07
N TRP A 262 -28.05 -0.66 -9.25
CA TRP A 262 -28.00 0.79 -9.25
C TRP A 262 -28.03 1.36 -7.83
N PHE A 263 -27.15 2.32 -7.57
CA PHE A 263 -27.11 3.12 -6.34
C PHE A 263 -26.75 4.57 -6.68
N ASN A 264 -27.68 5.51 -6.46
CA ASN A 264 -27.54 6.93 -6.76
C ASN A 264 -26.94 7.19 -8.16
N ASP A 265 -27.59 6.61 -9.19
CA ASP A 265 -27.21 6.75 -10.61
C ASP A 265 -25.84 6.16 -10.98
N LYS A 266 -25.27 5.31 -10.12
CA LYS A 266 -24.04 4.55 -10.39
C LYS A 266 -24.32 3.06 -10.34
N LEU A 267 -23.76 2.34 -11.31
CA LEU A 267 -23.76 0.90 -11.31
C LEU A 267 -22.67 0.40 -10.34
N VAL A 268 -23.06 -0.40 -9.35
CA VAL A 268 -22.18 -0.95 -8.32
C VAL A 268 -22.16 -2.47 -8.45
N TYR A 269 -20.97 -3.06 -8.33
CA TYR A 269 -20.84 -4.52 -8.32
C TYR A 269 -21.10 -5.08 -6.93
N ALA A 270 -21.77 -6.24 -6.87
CA ALA A 270 -22.01 -6.93 -5.62
C ALA A 270 -20.69 -7.38 -4.96
N LYS A 271 -19.62 -7.70 -5.71
CA LYS A 271 -18.28 -8.04 -5.17
C LYS A 271 -17.64 -6.94 -4.32
N ASP A 272 -18.04 -5.68 -4.53
CA ASP A 272 -17.53 -4.55 -3.73
C ASP A 272 -18.04 -4.59 -2.28
N ILE A 273 -19.13 -5.34 -2.02
CA ILE A 273 -19.84 -5.37 -0.74
C ILE A 273 -20.07 -6.79 -0.21
N ILE A 274 -20.31 -7.80 -1.04
CA ILE A 274 -20.45 -9.20 -0.62
C ILE A 274 -19.07 -9.74 -0.26
N LYS A 275 -18.86 -10.02 1.02
CA LYS A 275 -17.63 -10.67 1.51
C LYS A 275 -17.74 -12.18 1.48
N ASP A 276 -18.92 -12.69 1.84
CA ASP A 276 -19.15 -14.11 1.88
C ASP A 276 -20.59 -14.48 1.56
N VAL A 277 -20.75 -15.69 1.02
CA VAL A 277 -22.03 -16.33 0.73
C VAL A 277 -21.88 -17.79 1.11
N SER A 278 -22.65 -18.24 2.09
CA SER A 278 -22.73 -19.65 2.45
C SER A 278 -24.12 -20.20 2.12
N ILE A 279 -24.14 -21.40 1.53
CA ILE A 279 -25.35 -22.09 1.11
C ILE A 279 -25.37 -23.44 1.84
N SER A 280 -26.40 -23.67 2.64
CA SER A 280 -26.61 -24.94 3.34
C SER A 280 -27.48 -25.88 2.51
N GLU A 281 -27.39 -27.19 2.79
CA GLU A 281 -28.18 -28.25 2.13
C GLU A 281 -29.70 -28.00 2.20
N ASP A 282 -30.17 -27.36 3.27
CA ASP A 282 -31.57 -26.96 3.49
C ASP A 282 -32.04 -25.77 2.63
N LYS A 283 -31.31 -25.44 1.55
CA LYS A 283 -31.55 -24.29 0.68
C LYS A 283 -31.62 -22.96 1.45
N LEU A 284 -30.84 -22.88 2.52
CA LEU A 284 -30.66 -21.67 3.32
C LEU A 284 -29.41 -20.95 2.83
N VAL A 285 -29.56 -19.68 2.46
CA VAL A 285 -28.46 -18.82 2.03
C VAL A 285 -28.19 -17.80 3.13
N GLU A 286 -26.94 -17.68 3.56
CA GLU A 286 -26.44 -16.61 4.42
C GLU A 286 -25.49 -15.73 3.61
N ILE A 287 -25.70 -14.42 3.66
CA ILE A 287 -24.88 -13.43 2.94
C ILE A 287 -24.27 -12.47 3.94
N VAL A 288 -22.96 -12.28 3.83
CA VAL A 288 -22.18 -11.32 4.62
C VAL A 288 -21.81 -10.13 3.74
N LEU A 289 -22.38 -8.96 4.05
CA LEU A 289 -22.10 -7.69 3.38
C LEU A 289 -21.19 -6.83 4.26
N PHE A 290 -20.13 -6.27 3.68
CA PHE A 290 -19.27 -5.29 4.35
C PHE A 290 -18.78 -4.23 3.36
N GLY A 291 -18.94 -2.96 3.72
CA GLY A 291 -18.46 -1.83 2.93
C GLY A 291 -19.17 -0.55 3.31
N GLN A 292 -19.18 0.44 2.40
CA GLN A 292 -19.80 1.75 2.66
C GLN A 292 -21.28 1.62 3.06
N LYS A 293 -21.65 2.21 4.19
CA LYS A 293 -22.97 2.16 4.85
C LYS A 293 -24.13 2.33 3.88
N THR A 294 -24.04 3.32 2.99
CA THR A 294 -25.08 3.65 2.03
C THR A 294 -25.22 2.60 0.92
N LYS A 295 -24.10 2.09 0.38
CA LYS A 295 -24.09 1.02 -0.63
C LYS A 295 -24.60 -0.29 -0.05
N VAL A 296 -24.13 -0.67 1.15
CA VAL A 296 -24.57 -1.88 1.86
C VAL A 296 -26.07 -1.80 2.16
N ALA A 297 -26.56 -0.65 2.64
CA ALA A 297 -27.99 -0.45 2.89
C ALA A 297 -28.84 -0.55 1.62
N ALA A 298 -28.37 0.03 0.51
CA ALA A 298 -29.06 -0.04 -0.78
C ALA A 298 -29.14 -1.48 -1.30
N PHE A 299 -28.03 -2.23 -1.27
CA PHE A 299 -28.02 -3.62 -1.67
C PHE A 299 -28.93 -4.47 -0.79
N TYR A 300 -28.84 -4.33 0.54
CA TYR A 300 -29.72 -5.02 1.47
C TYR A 300 -31.20 -4.73 1.21
N LYS A 301 -31.55 -3.46 0.92
CA LYS A 301 -32.91 -3.07 0.56
C LYS A 301 -33.36 -3.72 -0.75
N ASN A 302 -32.52 -3.71 -1.78
CA ASN A 302 -32.80 -4.35 -3.07
C ASN A 302 -32.99 -5.87 -2.91
N ALA A 303 -32.10 -6.54 -2.17
CA ALA A 303 -32.20 -7.96 -1.88
C ALA A 303 -33.48 -8.30 -1.10
N LYS A 304 -33.80 -7.52 -0.05
CA LYS A 304 -35.04 -7.69 0.72
C LYS A 304 -36.27 -7.56 -0.16
N ASN A 305 -36.31 -6.52 -1.01
CA ASN A 305 -37.42 -6.27 -1.93
C ASN A 305 -37.57 -7.42 -2.93
N HIS A 306 -36.47 -7.85 -3.55
CA HIS A 306 -36.45 -8.96 -4.49
C HIS A 306 -36.95 -10.28 -3.86
N ILE A 307 -36.49 -10.57 -2.64
CA ILE A 307 -36.92 -11.75 -1.87
C ILE A 307 -38.41 -11.67 -1.52
N SER A 308 -38.91 -10.50 -1.12
CA SER A 308 -40.33 -10.33 -0.79
C SER A 308 -41.27 -10.36 -2.01
N ALA A 309 -40.78 -9.96 -3.19
CA ALA A 309 -41.59 -9.88 -4.40
C ALA A 309 -41.60 -11.20 -5.21
N THR A 310 -40.58 -12.04 -5.06
CA THR A 310 -40.43 -13.25 -5.88
C THR A 310 -41.11 -14.45 -5.22
N LYS A 311 -42.07 -15.07 -5.91
CA LYS A 311 -42.67 -16.35 -5.48
C LYS A 311 -41.57 -17.42 -5.41
N GLY A 312 -41.39 -18.05 -4.25
CA GLY A 312 -40.39 -19.11 -4.03
C GLY A 312 -39.17 -18.70 -3.21
N LEU A 313 -39.09 -17.46 -2.73
CA LEU A 313 -38.12 -17.01 -1.73
C LEU A 313 -38.86 -16.65 -0.43
N PHE A 314 -38.36 -17.09 0.73
CA PHE A 314 -39.05 -16.87 2.01
C PHE A 314 -38.07 -16.84 3.20
N CYS A 315 -38.58 -16.49 4.38
CA CYS A 315 -37.82 -16.45 5.64
C CYS A 315 -36.62 -15.49 5.64
N PHE A 316 -36.79 -14.28 5.11
CA PHE A 316 -35.76 -13.24 5.20
C PHE A 316 -35.52 -12.83 6.67
N LYS A 317 -34.34 -13.12 7.19
CA LYS A 317 -33.95 -12.82 8.58
C LYS A 317 -32.66 -12.02 8.60
N LEU A 318 -32.70 -10.84 9.21
CA LEU A 318 -31.49 -10.11 9.58
C LEU A 318 -30.84 -10.82 10.78
N VAL A 319 -29.56 -11.15 10.65
CA VAL A 319 -28.78 -11.84 11.70
C VAL A 319 -27.93 -10.83 12.45
N HIS A 320 -27.17 -9.99 11.74
CA HIS A 320 -26.32 -8.96 12.32
C HIS A 320 -26.36 -7.67 11.53
N LEU A 321 -26.29 -6.54 12.23
CA LEU A 321 -26.06 -5.22 11.68
C LEU A 321 -25.10 -4.48 12.60
N LEU A 322 -23.93 -4.12 12.08
CA LEU A 322 -22.90 -3.37 12.82
C LEU A 322 -22.45 -2.18 11.98
N ASP A 323 -22.49 -0.99 12.57
CA ASP A 323 -21.96 0.23 11.96
C ASP A 323 -20.55 0.49 12.50
N TYR A 324 -19.56 0.50 11.62
CA TYR A 324 -18.18 0.86 11.91
C TYR A 324 -18.01 2.31 11.48
N ASN A 325 -18.26 3.21 12.43
CA ASN A 325 -17.74 4.59 12.57
C ASN A 325 -18.68 5.43 13.42
N GLU A 326 -18.43 5.42 14.72
CA GLU A 326 -18.48 6.61 15.54
C GLU A 326 -17.22 6.57 16.39
N THR A 327 -16.34 7.57 16.26
CA THR A 327 -15.35 7.88 17.30
C THR A 327 -16.11 8.32 18.55
N THR A 328 -16.62 7.35 19.28
CA THR A 328 -16.71 7.35 20.73
C THR A 328 -16.72 5.89 21.16
N ILE A 329 -15.76 5.53 22.03
CA ILE A 329 -15.99 4.47 23.00
C ILE A 329 -17.18 4.95 23.84
N THR A 330 -18.37 4.59 23.39
CA THR A 330 -19.53 4.43 24.24
C THR A 330 -19.94 3.00 24.04
N THR A 331 -19.49 2.17 24.97
CA THR A 331 -20.17 0.96 25.38
C THR A 331 -21.68 1.08 25.13
N SER A 332 -22.19 0.29 24.19
CA SER A 332 -23.50 -0.36 24.27
C SER A 332 -24.56 0.43 25.05
N THR A 333 -25.21 1.43 24.45
CA THR A 333 -26.52 1.92 24.93
C THR A 333 -27.25 2.81 23.91
N GLU A 334 -27.48 2.32 22.69
CA GLU A 334 -28.50 2.90 21.80
C GLU A 334 -29.92 2.36 22.10
N GLN A 335 -30.27 2.35 23.40
CA GLN A 335 -31.66 2.28 23.86
C GLN A 335 -32.06 3.39 24.84
N GLN A 336 -31.19 4.32 25.22
CA GLN A 336 -31.58 5.38 26.16
C GLN A 336 -31.00 6.75 25.82
N ARG A 337 -31.56 7.39 24.79
CA ARG A 337 -31.81 8.85 24.84
C ARG A 337 -33.28 9.11 25.19
N LYS A 338 -33.66 8.69 26.39
CA LYS A 338 -34.64 9.41 27.20
C LYS A 338 -33.88 9.77 28.46
N ALA A 339 -33.59 11.06 28.66
CA ALA A 339 -33.18 11.53 29.97
C ALA A 339 -34.15 10.93 30.99
N LYS A 340 -33.65 10.09 31.89
CA LYS A 340 -34.42 9.62 33.05
C LYS A 340 -34.71 10.89 33.83
N ILE A 341 -35.92 11.43 33.65
CA ILE A 341 -36.42 12.49 34.51
C ILE A 341 -36.59 11.81 35.87
N ILE A 342 -35.65 12.08 36.78
CA ILE A 342 -35.76 11.65 38.18
C ILE A 342 -36.90 12.48 38.76
N ILE A 343 -37.99 11.81 39.14
CA ILE A 343 -39.14 12.45 39.79
C ILE A 343 -39.01 12.17 41.29
N ASP A 344 -39.10 13.23 42.09
CA ASP A 344 -39.10 13.14 43.55
C ASP A 344 -40.35 12.40 44.05
N GLU A 345 -40.19 11.58 45.09
CA GLU A 345 -41.26 10.75 45.65
C GLU A 345 -42.48 11.57 46.12
N GLU A 346 -42.24 12.77 46.63
CA GLU A 346 -43.28 13.73 47.03
C GLU A 346 -44.20 14.11 45.86
N LYS A 347 -43.65 14.24 44.64
CA LYS A 347 -44.43 14.54 43.44
C LYS A 347 -45.25 13.34 42.98
N ILE A 348 -44.79 12.11 43.25
CA ILE A 348 -45.53 10.89 42.94
C ILE A 348 -46.75 10.77 43.87
N GLU A 349 -46.60 11.04 45.17
CA GLU A 349 -47.69 10.98 46.13
C GLU A 349 -48.74 12.08 45.88
N ASN A 350 -48.31 13.29 45.54
CA ASN A 350 -49.22 14.37 45.15
C ASN A 350 -50.03 14.05 43.88
N VAL A 351 -49.44 13.36 42.91
CA VAL A 351 -50.16 12.87 41.72
C VAL A 351 -51.15 11.76 42.11
N LYS A 352 -50.76 10.84 43.00
CA LYS A 352 -51.63 9.75 43.48
C LYS A 352 -52.89 10.27 44.18
N ASN A 353 -52.76 11.27 45.05
CA ASN A 353 -53.89 11.84 45.79
C ASN A 353 -54.91 12.59 44.91
N LEU A 354 -54.49 13.03 43.72
CA LEU A 354 -55.34 13.78 42.79
C LEU A 354 -55.89 12.92 41.64
N LEU A 355 -55.49 11.65 41.53
CA LEU A 355 -56.02 10.74 40.54
C LEU A 355 -57.42 10.23 40.94
N PRO A 356 -58.43 10.31 40.06
CA PRO A 356 -59.73 9.71 40.32
C PRO A 356 -59.64 8.17 40.25
N VAL A 357 -60.67 7.48 40.73
CA VAL A 357 -60.78 6.01 40.63
C VAL A 357 -60.72 5.59 39.15
N GLN A 358 -59.92 4.56 38.81
CA GLN A 358 -59.82 4.04 37.45
C GLN A 358 -61.16 3.42 37.00
N PRO A 359 -61.52 3.49 35.70
CA PRO A 359 -60.72 3.96 34.56
C PRO A 359 -60.73 5.48 34.35
N TRP A 360 -59.62 6.00 33.84
CA TRP A 360 -59.42 7.42 33.57
C TRP A 360 -59.87 7.85 32.18
N ASN A 361 -60.56 8.99 32.07
CA ASN A 361 -60.87 9.59 30.77
C ASN A 361 -59.59 10.01 30.03
N LYS A 362 -59.68 10.09 28.68
CA LYS A 362 -58.57 10.59 27.85
C LYS A 362 -58.16 11.98 28.31
N GLY A 363 -56.87 12.16 28.63
CA GLY A 363 -56.31 13.45 29.03
C GLY A 363 -56.28 13.74 30.54
N VAL A 364 -56.56 12.78 31.43
CA VAL A 364 -56.48 13.00 32.91
C VAL A 364 -55.12 13.53 33.37
N HIS A 365 -54.02 13.09 32.75
CA HIS A 365 -52.67 13.61 33.04
C HIS A 365 -52.49 15.11 32.69
N MET A 366 -53.34 15.70 31.83
CA MET A 366 -53.33 17.13 31.52
C MET A 366 -54.03 17.93 32.63
N ILE A 367 -55.18 17.46 33.11
CA ILE A 367 -55.94 18.10 34.19
C ILE A 367 -55.11 18.13 35.49
N ILE A 368 -54.41 17.04 35.79
CA ILE A 368 -53.55 16.94 36.98
C ILE A 368 -52.30 17.80 36.82
N ALA A 369 -51.74 17.89 35.61
CA ALA A 369 -50.59 18.75 35.32
C ALA A 369 -50.92 20.24 35.53
N GLU A 370 -52.11 20.68 35.12
CA GLU A 370 -52.59 22.05 35.35
C GLU A 370 -52.83 22.33 36.84
N LYS A 371 -53.45 21.40 37.58
CA LYS A 371 -53.68 21.56 39.02
C LYS A 371 -52.40 21.61 39.87
N LEU A 372 -51.36 20.87 39.48
CA LEU A 372 -50.09 20.81 40.21
C LEU A 372 -49.04 21.79 39.67
N ALA A 373 -49.36 22.58 38.65
CA ALA A 373 -48.39 23.43 37.92
C ALA A 373 -47.13 22.66 37.46
N LEU A 374 -47.29 21.38 37.08
CA LEU A 374 -46.21 20.50 36.65
C LEU A 374 -46.25 20.29 35.13
N PRO A 375 -45.10 20.07 34.46
CA PRO A 375 -45.07 19.63 33.07
C PRO A 375 -45.87 18.33 32.88
N LYS A 376 -46.73 18.28 31.86
CA LYS A 376 -47.56 17.10 31.48
C LYS A 376 -46.74 15.79 31.42
N LYS A 377 -45.49 15.90 30.97
CA LYS A 377 -44.53 14.81 30.87
C LYS A 377 -44.16 14.20 32.23
N ILE A 378 -44.08 15.01 33.28
CA ILE A 378 -43.77 14.56 34.65
C ILE A 378 -44.95 13.77 35.22
N VAL A 379 -46.17 14.29 35.09
CA VAL A 379 -47.39 13.60 35.53
C VAL A 379 -47.57 12.26 34.82
N GLN A 380 -47.30 12.20 33.51
CA GLN A 380 -47.38 10.95 32.76
C GLN A 380 -46.34 9.92 33.21
N ILE A 381 -45.14 10.36 33.61
CA ILE A 381 -44.11 9.46 34.17
C ILE A 381 -44.53 8.99 35.56
N ALA A 382 -45.04 9.88 36.43
CA ALA A 382 -45.54 9.52 37.75
C ALA A 382 -46.67 8.47 37.68
N ILE A 383 -47.62 8.62 36.74
CA ILE A 383 -48.67 7.63 36.49
C ILE A 383 -48.08 6.28 36.08
N ARG A 384 -47.08 6.25 35.18
CA ARG A 384 -46.40 4.99 34.80
C ARG A 384 -45.69 4.35 35.97
N VAL A 385 -45.08 5.15 36.85
CA VAL A 385 -44.43 4.64 38.07
C VAL A 385 -45.48 4.02 39.00
N LEU A 386 -46.63 4.67 39.22
CA LEU A 386 -47.71 4.13 40.05
C LEU A 386 -48.31 2.83 39.48
N ILE A 387 -48.44 2.72 38.15
CA ILE A 387 -48.86 1.48 37.48
C ILE A 387 -47.80 0.39 37.66
N SER A 388 -46.52 0.71 37.47
CA SER A 388 -45.42 -0.25 37.65
C SER A 388 -45.28 -0.75 39.09
N ARG A 389 -45.69 0.06 40.08
CA ARG A 389 -45.73 -0.29 41.49
C ARG A 389 -46.98 -1.10 41.89
N GLY A 390 -47.88 -1.37 40.94
CA GLY A 390 -49.11 -2.12 41.18
C GLY A 390 -50.20 -1.34 41.92
N VAL A 391 -50.04 -0.03 42.11
CA VAL A 391 -51.06 0.83 42.75
C VAL A 391 -52.28 1.01 41.83
N PHE A 392 -52.05 1.01 40.52
CA PHE A 392 -53.06 1.15 39.49
C PHE A 392 -52.86 0.11 38.37
N LYS A 393 -53.94 -0.29 37.69
CA LYS A 393 -53.87 -1.21 36.53
C LYS A 393 -53.46 -0.46 35.26
N ASN A 394 -52.88 -1.17 34.31
CA ASN A 394 -52.51 -0.59 33.02
C ASN A 394 -53.77 -0.25 32.22
N GLN A 395 -53.74 0.88 31.51
CA GLN A 395 -54.91 1.38 30.79
C GLN A 395 -54.51 1.95 29.43
N ILE A 396 -55.28 1.61 28.39
CA ILE A 396 -55.13 2.17 27.04
C ILE A 396 -56.45 2.84 26.66
N ASN A 397 -56.40 4.12 26.30
CA ASN A 397 -57.52 4.88 25.72
C ASN A 397 -58.84 4.98 26.51
N GLY A 398 -58.88 4.67 27.81
CA GLY A 398 -60.14 4.67 28.57
C GLY A 398 -60.47 3.30 29.17
N GLU A 399 -59.76 2.25 28.75
CA GLU A 399 -60.07 0.86 29.11
C GLU A 399 -58.90 0.20 29.81
N ILE A 400 -59.18 -0.51 30.91
CA ILE A 400 -58.18 -1.25 31.67
C ILE A 400 -57.78 -2.48 30.87
N VAL A 401 -56.48 -2.67 30.68
CA VAL A 401 -55.89 -3.83 29.99
C VAL A 401 -55.22 -4.69 31.06
N GLU A 402 -55.65 -5.95 31.17
CA GLU A 402 -55.03 -6.93 32.07
C GLU A 402 -53.59 -7.28 31.67
#